data_AF-A0A2P6N4B8-F1
#
_entry.id   AF-A0A2P6N4B8-F1
#
_cell.length_a   1.000
_cell.length_b   1.000
_cell.length_c   1.000
_cell.angle_alpha   90.00
_cell.angle_beta   90.00
_cell.angle_gamma   90.00
#
_symmetry.space_group_name_H-M   'P 1'
#
loop_
_entity.id
_entity.type
_entity.pdbx_description
1 polymer ?
#
loop_
_entity_poly.entity_id
_entity_poly.type
_entity_poly.pdbx_seq_one_letter_code
_entity_poly.pdbx_strand_id
1 'polypeptide(L)'
;MYERNDFKWIVLGGAVLATHSGFINTCALRSVFSYTVTHVTGLITKVAFTVVEHQWIALWNALIVLLGFAFGAFLTGIICGSNKFRLRPRYGIIIMMESILLFISVWMCHYLKYPEDNARYAFVIMATAVGMQNAMFTSFSGAVVRTSHLTGLINDTFMLLGQYVRYKCIVRKKNADMWKMLVFIPILCGFMMGCIIGDYAFSSLSYWAILIPASTLAVLGTGFFIVFMVYGDKNQSSGSIPLDAKPISVAIDQGPNGNKFVELETETETEADSETEMKRIHPLPAQHLIYQETMRITFFVLLLVSISYGQNCFQNNTDAACATFRYPESQARADVEKLCMGKMGLVMPSCSIDRLCRNTERTEIKDSLFCEPFTTLKEGCADMKMGHICDDYTSLCAPGSVVEQCSTSILPLPKTMRAKNLTKSICMEMDMDGCSKCANETAGCDWLQVYSDLCLMMPEMSQCSAWKQMCLAIPAWPLCAISSEAPNDVVQMRMYFHTDYRDYILFKEWVPKDNTQYALSVLAVFTISVIYEFLKMIRSIAERRWERMYMGYAPIGDGVRGVFFAPFRFAVDVPRALLQFIEVMWGLFVMLIAMTYNVGLVVTIGVGAAVGTLLFGRYTKYDARPNSACH
;
A
#
# COMPACT_ATOMS: atom_id res chain seq x y z
N MET A 1 16.77 17.26 35.30
CA MET A 1 17.88 16.51 34.66
C MET A 1 17.41 15.06 34.59
N TYR A 2 17.01 14.55 33.43
CA TYR A 2 16.55 13.16 33.30
C TYR A 2 17.77 12.22 33.37
N GLU A 3 17.61 11.06 34.00
CA GLU A 3 18.68 10.06 34.02
C GLU A 3 18.99 9.63 32.59
N ARG A 4 20.24 9.82 32.17
CA ARG A 4 20.75 9.49 30.83
C ARG A 4 20.46 8.03 30.42
N ASN A 5 20.17 7.16 31.40
CA ASN A 5 19.85 5.76 31.21
C ASN A 5 18.42 5.54 30.68
N ASP A 6 17.42 6.24 31.22
CA ASP A 6 16.01 6.10 30.77
C ASP A 6 15.84 6.47 29.29
N PHE A 7 16.57 7.49 28.84
CA PHE A 7 16.53 7.93 27.44
C PHE A 7 16.97 6.83 26.47
N LYS A 8 18.04 6.09 26.79
CA LYS A 8 18.55 5.00 25.94
C LYS A 8 17.53 3.85 25.84
N TRP A 9 16.91 3.50 26.97
CA TRP A 9 15.90 2.44 27.01
C TRP A 9 14.64 2.79 26.23
N ILE A 10 14.23 4.06 26.21
CA ILE A 10 13.08 4.52 25.42
C ILE A 10 13.37 4.43 23.93
N VAL A 11 14.55 4.88 23.50
CA VAL A 11 14.92 4.84 22.08
C VAL A 11 15.06 3.39 21.61
N LEU A 12 15.84 2.58 22.32
CA LEU A 12 16.10 1.18 21.93
C LEU A 12 14.84 0.32 22.08
N GLY A 13 14.20 0.36 23.24
CA GLY A 13 12.98 -0.40 23.52
C GLY A 13 11.83 0.03 22.63
N GLY A 14 11.64 1.33 22.42
CA GLY A 14 10.65 1.88 21.51
C GLY A 14 10.87 1.44 20.07
N ALA A 15 12.10 1.46 19.57
CA ALA A 15 12.42 1.00 18.21
C ALA A 15 12.19 -0.51 18.03
N VAL A 16 12.62 -1.33 19.00
CA VAL A 16 12.40 -2.79 18.97
C VAL A 16 10.90 -3.11 18.98
N LEU A 17 10.13 -2.49 19.87
CA LEU A 17 8.69 -2.72 19.97
C LEU A 17 7.93 -2.18 18.75
N ALA A 18 8.35 -1.05 18.19
CA ALA A 18 7.83 -0.56 16.91
C ALA A 18 8.09 -1.54 15.76
N THR A 19 9.26 -2.19 15.75
CA THR A 19 9.58 -3.25 14.77
C THR A 19 8.62 -4.43 14.91
N HIS A 20 8.30 -4.88 16.13
CA HIS A 20 7.32 -5.93 16.36
C HIS A 20 5.92 -5.50 15.91
N SER A 21 5.54 -4.26 16.21
CA SER A 21 4.25 -3.69 15.82
C SER A 21 4.07 -3.66 14.30
N GLY A 22 5.11 -3.24 13.56
CA GLY A 22 5.12 -3.28 12.09
C GLY A 22 5.04 -4.71 11.54
N PHE A 23 5.83 -5.63 12.12
CA PHE A 23 5.82 -7.05 11.74
C PHE A 23 4.44 -7.68 11.89
N ILE A 24 3.83 -7.56 13.07
CA ILE A 24 2.52 -8.16 13.39
C ILE A 24 1.43 -7.51 12.52
N ASN A 25 1.49 -6.18 12.32
CA ASN A 25 0.52 -5.49 11.48
C ASN A 25 0.57 -5.95 10.02
N THR A 26 1.77 -6.18 9.46
CA THR A 26 1.91 -6.73 8.10
C THR A 26 1.40 -8.16 8.02
N CYS A 27 1.70 -9.02 9.01
CA CYS A 27 1.17 -10.39 9.05
C CYS A 27 -0.37 -10.39 9.09
N ALA A 28 -0.97 -9.51 9.90
CA ALA A 28 -2.41 -9.34 9.95
C ALA A 28 -2.99 -8.84 8.62
N LEU A 29 -2.31 -7.90 7.96
CA LEU A 29 -2.76 -7.34 6.69
C LEU A 29 -2.64 -8.33 5.51
N ARG A 30 -1.64 -9.21 5.52
CA ARG A 30 -1.44 -10.28 4.52
C ARG A 30 -2.35 -11.49 4.75
N SER A 31 -3.01 -11.56 5.89
CA SER A 31 -3.97 -12.62 6.21
C SER A 31 -5.28 -12.52 5.42
N VAL A 32 -6.10 -13.56 5.50
CA VAL A 32 -7.38 -13.71 4.78
C VAL A 32 -8.31 -12.50 4.95
N PHE A 33 -8.35 -11.88 6.12
CA PHE A 33 -9.27 -10.77 6.39
C PHE A 33 -8.74 -9.38 5.99
N SER A 34 -7.45 -9.27 5.69
CA SER A 34 -6.79 -8.01 5.30
C SER A 34 -7.16 -6.83 6.22
N TYR A 35 -7.18 -7.07 7.53
CA TYR A 35 -7.38 -6.04 8.54
C TYR A 35 -6.05 -5.63 9.15
N THR A 36 -5.87 -4.33 9.37
CA THR A 36 -4.78 -3.81 10.19
C THR A 36 -5.13 -3.93 11.66
N VAL A 37 -4.24 -4.50 12.48
CA VAL A 37 -4.44 -4.59 13.94
C VAL A 37 -3.93 -3.34 14.68
N THR A 38 -3.13 -2.49 14.04
CA THR A 38 -2.55 -1.29 14.67
C THR A 38 -3.08 0.04 14.11
N HIS A 39 -3.65 0.02 12.91
CA HIS A 39 -4.14 1.21 12.22
C HIS A 39 -5.64 1.44 12.49
N VAL A 40 -5.93 1.95 13.70
CA VAL A 40 -7.29 2.20 14.18
C VAL A 40 -8.06 3.19 13.29
N THR A 41 -7.41 4.23 12.76
CA THR A 41 -8.04 5.21 11.86
C THR A 41 -8.65 4.52 10.62
N GLY A 42 -7.89 3.64 9.97
CA GLY A 42 -8.39 2.91 8.81
C GLY A 42 -9.41 1.83 9.17
N LEU A 43 -9.33 1.25 10.37
CA LEU A 43 -10.34 0.31 10.84
C LEU A 43 -11.70 1.00 11.05
N ILE A 44 -11.72 2.22 11.62
CA ILE A 44 -12.93 3.05 11.74
C ILE A 44 -13.48 3.43 10.36
N THR A 45 -12.61 3.81 9.41
CA THR A 45 -13.03 4.08 8.03
C THR A 45 -13.64 2.84 7.36
N LYS A 46 -13.05 1.65 7.58
CA LYS A 46 -13.57 0.38 7.06
C LYS A 46 -14.93 0.03 7.67
N VAL A 47 -15.12 0.28 8.98
CA VAL A 47 -16.43 0.18 9.64
C VAL A 47 -17.47 1.05 8.89
N ALA A 48 -17.14 2.33 8.62
CA ALA A 48 -18.05 3.21 7.89
C ALA A 48 -18.42 2.68 6.49
N PHE A 49 -17.46 2.18 5.72
CA PHE A 49 -17.73 1.56 4.41
C PHE A 49 -18.64 0.34 4.54
N THR A 50 -18.37 -0.55 5.48
CA THR A 50 -19.18 -1.77 5.66
C THR A 50 -20.62 -1.48 6.11
N VAL A 51 -20.86 -0.34 6.78
CA VAL A 51 -22.23 0.13 7.11
C VAL A 51 -22.96 0.58 5.84
N VAL A 52 -22.31 1.38 5.00
CA VAL A 52 -22.91 1.91 3.77
C VAL A 52 -23.16 0.80 2.73
N GLU A 53 -22.24 -0.16 2.63
CA GLU A 53 -22.34 -1.29 1.68
C GLU A 53 -23.20 -2.46 2.21
N HIS A 54 -23.81 -2.32 3.39
CA HIS A 54 -24.62 -3.36 4.05
C HIS A 54 -23.90 -4.71 4.25
N GLN A 55 -22.58 -4.68 4.46
CA GLN A 55 -21.76 -5.87 4.70
C GLN A 55 -21.64 -6.16 6.22
N TRP A 56 -22.68 -6.75 6.80
CA TRP A 56 -22.79 -6.94 8.26
C TRP A 56 -21.71 -7.83 8.88
N ILE A 57 -21.24 -8.86 8.17
CA ILE A 57 -20.18 -9.76 8.65
C ILE A 57 -18.85 -9.01 8.73
N ALA A 58 -18.52 -8.24 7.68
CA ALA A 58 -17.31 -7.44 7.64
C ALA A 58 -17.35 -6.30 8.67
N LEU A 59 -18.53 -5.71 8.89
CA LEU A 59 -18.77 -4.73 9.95
C LEU A 59 -18.47 -5.32 11.33
N TRP A 60 -19.07 -6.48 11.64
CA TRP A 60 -18.87 -7.15 12.92
C TRP A 60 -17.40 -7.50 13.15
N ASN A 61 -16.74 -8.08 12.14
CA ASN A 61 -15.32 -8.42 12.21
C ASN A 61 -14.43 -7.18 12.47
N ALA A 62 -14.72 -6.05 11.82
CA ALA A 62 -13.97 -4.82 12.05
C ALA A 62 -14.22 -4.24 13.47
N LEU A 63 -15.46 -4.31 13.96
CA LEU A 63 -15.83 -3.84 15.31
C LEU A 63 -15.19 -4.67 16.42
N ILE A 64 -15.21 -6.00 16.33
CA ILE A 64 -14.61 -6.85 17.38
C ILE A 64 -13.08 -6.70 17.45
N VAL A 65 -12.41 -6.48 16.31
CA VAL A 65 -10.97 -6.18 16.27
C VAL A 65 -10.68 -4.82 16.91
N LEU A 66 -11.51 -3.81 16.64
CA LEU A 66 -11.40 -2.48 17.25
C LEU A 66 -11.59 -2.54 18.77
N LEU A 67 -12.58 -3.30 19.23
CA LEU A 67 -12.85 -3.51 20.66
C LEU A 67 -11.72 -4.30 21.34
N GLY A 68 -11.16 -5.31 20.68
CA GLY A 68 -9.99 -6.04 21.17
C GLY A 68 -8.79 -5.13 21.38
N PHE A 69 -8.47 -4.28 20.40
CA PHE A 69 -7.41 -3.28 20.53
C PHE A 69 -7.65 -2.32 21.71
N ALA A 70 -8.86 -1.80 21.84
CA ALA A 70 -9.24 -0.90 22.94
C ALA A 70 -9.16 -1.60 24.30
N PHE A 71 -9.55 -2.87 24.37
CA PHE A 71 -9.47 -3.69 25.58
C PHE A 71 -8.01 -3.92 26.01
N GLY A 72 -7.11 -4.18 25.06
CA GLY A 72 -5.68 -4.24 25.34
C GLY A 72 -5.14 -2.93 25.94
N ALA A 73 -5.50 -1.79 25.36
CA ALA A 73 -5.11 -0.49 25.89
C ALA A 73 -5.68 -0.24 27.31
N PHE A 74 -6.93 -0.66 27.56
CA PHE A 74 -7.57 -0.59 28.88
C PHE A 74 -6.82 -1.42 29.92
N LEU A 75 -6.43 -2.67 29.60
CA LEU A 75 -5.65 -3.53 30.50
C LEU A 75 -4.30 -2.89 30.86
N THR A 76 -3.59 -2.34 29.88
CA THR A 76 -2.33 -1.64 30.14
C THR A 76 -2.53 -0.41 31.02
N GLY A 77 -3.64 0.33 30.86
CA GLY A 77 -4.01 1.44 31.73
C GLY A 77 -4.13 1.02 33.21
N ILE A 78 -4.79 -0.11 33.48
CA ILE A 78 -4.91 -0.69 34.83
C ILE A 78 -3.54 -1.09 35.40
N ILE A 79 -2.69 -1.72 34.58
CA ILE A 79 -1.40 -2.24 35.02
C ILE A 79 -0.39 -1.11 35.29
N CYS A 80 -0.26 -0.15 34.36
CA CYS A 80 0.75 0.91 34.45
C CYS A 80 0.35 2.04 35.41
N GLY A 81 -0.92 2.47 35.42
CA GLY A 81 -1.48 3.46 36.36
C GLY A 81 -0.82 4.84 36.39
N SER A 82 0.17 5.13 35.55
CA SER A 82 0.94 6.39 35.54
C SER A 82 1.11 6.96 34.13
N ASN A 83 0.92 8.27 34.00
CA ASN A 83 1.02 9.00 32.73
C ASN A 83 2.45 9.39 32.34
N LYS A 84 3.43 9.22 33.23
CA LYS A 84 4.85 9.54 32.97
C LYS A 84 5.66 8.26 32.83
N PHE A 85 6.43 8.16 31.75
CA PHE A 85 7.30 7.00 31.54
C PHE A 85 8.39 6.94 32.62
N ARG A 86 8.46 5.82 33.33
CA ARG A 86 9.53 5.42 34.26
C ARG A 86 9.70 3.91 34.15
N LEU A 87 10.92 3.45 33.95
CA LEU A 87 11.20 2.02 33.78
C LEU A 87 10.88 1.29 35.10
N ARG A 88 9.84 0.46 35.11
CA ARG A 88 9.37 -0.29 36.28
C ARG A 88 9.12 -1.76 35.93
N PRO A 89 9.12 -2.69 36.90
CA PRO A 89 8.87 -4.12 36.65
C PRO A 89 7.57 -4.42 35.90
N ARG A 90 6.55 -3.56 36.07
CA ARG A 90 5.23 -3.68 35.43
C ARG A 90 5.27 -3.69 33.90
N TYR A 91 6.27 -3.05 33.28
CA TYR A 91 6.46 -3.07 31.83
C TYR A 91 6.84 -4.47 31.33
N GLY A 92 7.64 -5.22 32.10
CA GLY A 92 7.97 -6.61 31.79
C GLY A 92 6.76 -7.53 31.81
N ILE A 93 5.84 -7.32 32.76
CA ILE A 93 4.58 -8.07 32.85
C ILE A 93 3.74 -7.86 31.58
N ILE A 94 3.64 -6.63 31.09
CA ILE A 94 2.90 -6.31 29.85
C ILE A 94 3.52 -7.04 28.64
N ILE A 95 4.85 -7.00 28.50
CA ILE A 95 5.55 -7.68 27.41
C ILE A 95 5.37 -9.20 27.47
N MET A 96 5.35 -9.78 28.67
CA MET A 96 5.06 -11.22 28.86
C MET A 96 3.61 -11.56 28.49
N MET A 97 2.65 -10.74 28.92
CA MET A 97 1.24 -10.92 28.55
C MET A 97 1.03 -10.80 27.03
N GLU A 98 1.66 -9.82 26.39
CA GLU A 98 1.66 -9.65 24.94
C GLU A 98 2.16 -10.91 24.22
N SER A 99 3.30 -11.45 24.64
CA SER A 99 3.86 -12.67 24.08
C SER A 99 2.92 -13.88 24.21
N ILE A 100 2.32 -14.08 25.40
CA ILE A 100 1.36 -15.17 25.65
C ILE A 100 0.15 -15.04 24.72
N LEU A 101 -0.41 -13.83 24.58
CA LEU A 101 -1.55 -13.59 23.69
C LEU A 101 -1.18 -13.88 22.22
N LEU A 102 0.04 -13.56 21.78
CA LEU A 102 0.49 -13.88 20.42
C LEU A 102 0.66 -15.39 20.20
N PHE A 103 1.18 -16.14 21.18
CA PHE A 103 1.23 -17.61 21.10
C PHE A 103 -0.17 -18.22 21.00
N ILE A 104 -1.12 -17.73 21.80
CA ILE A 104 -2.53 -18.17 21.73
C ILE A 104 -3.12 -17.84 20.37
N SER A 105 -2.85 -16.65 19.83
CA SER A 105 -3.31 -16.24 18.49
C SER A 105 -2.79 -17.18 17.40
N VAL A 106 -1.51 -17.58 17.43
CA VAL A 106 -0.94 -18.54 16.47
C VAL A 106 -1.57 -19.93 16.64
N TRP A 107 -1.68 -20.40 17.88
CA TRP A 107 -2.31 -21.69 18.17
C TRP A 107 -3.75 -21.73 17.65
N MET A 108 -4.52 -20.66 17.87
CA MET A 108 -5.87 -20.52 17.34
C MET A 108 -5.90 -20.48 15.80
N CYS A 109 -5.02 -19.71 15.16
CA CYS A 109 -4.91 -19.67 13.70
C CYS A 109 -4.56 -21.04 13.09
N HIS A 110 -3.75 -21.85 13.76
CA HIS A 110 -3.33 -23.16 13.27
C HIS A 110 -4.40 -24.25 13.49
N TYR A 111 -4.94 -24.34 14.71
CA TYR A 111 -5.86 -25.42 15.10
C TYR A 111 -7.32 -25.15 14.68
N LEU A 112 -7.75 -23.90 14.58
CA LEU A 112 -9.13 -23.55 14.21
C LEU A 112 -9.34 -23.39 12.70
N LYS A 113 -8.50 -24.04 11.88
CA LYS A 113 -8.54 -24.01 10.41
C LYS A 113 -9.83 -24.60 9.79
N TYR A 114 -10.81 -24.98 10.60
CA TYR A 114 -12.18 -25.35 10.22
C TYR A 114 -13.16 -24.65 11.18
N PRO A 115 -14.26 -23.97 10.74
CA PRO A 115 -14.56 -23.17 9.56
C PRO A 115 -14.22 -21.67 9.78
N GLU A 116 -14.49 -20.77 8.79
CA GLU A 116 -14.18 -19.32 8.79
C GLU A 116 -14.56 -18.55 10.08
N ASP A 117 -15.53 -19.07 10.83
CA ASP A 117 -16.04 -18.48 12.06
C ASP A 117 -15.03 -18.41 13.21
N ASN A 118 -14.07 -19.33 13.28
CA ASN A 118 -13.17 -19.39 14.43
C ASN A 118 -11.89 -18.57 14.23
N ALA A 119 -11.50 -18.32 12.98
CA ALA A 119 -10.29 -17.57 12.65
C ALA A 119 -10.38 -16.10 13.11
N ARG A 120 -11.58 -15.49 13.15
CA ARG A 120 -11.76 -14.08 13.58
C ARG A 120 -11.32 -13.82 15.02
N TYR A 121 -11.50 -14.78 15.93
CA TYR A 121 -11.14 -14.60 17.34
C TYR A 121 -9.63 -14.51 17.54
N ALA A 122 -8.84 -15.19 16.70
CA ALA A 122 -7.38 -15.08 16.72
C ALA A 122 -6.90 -13.65 16.41
N PHE A 123 -7.60 -12.93 15.51
CA PHE A 123 -7.32 -11.53 15.21
C PHE A 123 -7.69 -10.58 16.35
N VAL A 124 -8.76 -10.86 17.07
CA VAL A 124 -9.15 -10.09 18.26
C VAL A 124 -8.07 -10.21 19.35
N ILE A 125 -7.55 -11.42 19.57
CA ILE A 125 -6.46 -11.66 20.52
C ILE A 125 -5.17 -10.95 20.08
N MET A 126 -4.84 -11.02 18.79
CA MET A 126 -3.69 -10.31 18.22
C MET A 126 -3.83 -8.79 18.39
N ALA A 127 -5.00 -8.24 18.08
CA ALA A 127 -5.30 -6.82 18.27
C ALA A 127 -5.22 -6.41 19.75
N THR A 128 -5.67 -7.28 20.66
CA THR A 128 -5.55 -7.08 22.10
C THR A 128 -4.07 -7.00 22.52
N ALA A 129 -3.23 -7.94 22.06
CA ALA A 129 -1.80 -7.94 22.36
C ALA A 129 -1.12 -6.63 21.91
N VAL A 130 -1.35 -6.21 20.67
CA VAL A 130 -0.72 -4.98 20.15
C VAL A 130 -1.35 -3.71 20.76
N GLY A 131 -2.62 -3.75 21.13
CA GLY A 131 -3.28 -2.70 21.91
C GLY A 131 -2.61 -2.50 23.28
N MET A 132 -2.25 -3.59 23.96
CA MET A 132 -1.50 -3.52 25.23
C MET A 132 -0.13 -2.86 25.04
N GLN A 133 0.60 -3.27 24.00
CA GLN A 133 1.92 -2.75 23.66
C GLN A 133 1.90 -1.25 23.38
N ASN A 134 0.92 -0.80 22.58
CA ASN A 134 0.81 0.60 22.17
C ASN A 134 0.44 1.54 23.32
N ALA A 135 -0.29 1.06 24.32
CA ALA A 135 -0.66 1.84 25.49
C ALA A 135 0.45 1.87 26.57
N MET A 136 1.47 1.02 26.44
CA MET A 136 2.54 0.88 27.44
C MET A 136 3.43 2.13 27.50
N PHE A 137 3.71 2.76 26.36
CA PHE A 137 4.48 4.00 26.32
C PHE A 137 3.57 5.21 26.53
N THR A 138 3.69 5.81 27.72
CA THR A 138 3.04 7.07 28.07
C THR A 138 4.00 8.26 27.89
N SER A 139 3.57 9.46 28.29
CA SER A 139 4.31 10.69 28.00
C SER A 139 5.75 10.65 28.56
N PHE A 140 6.73 10.98 27.70
CA PHE A 140 8.13 11.15 28.05
C PHE A 140 8.56 12.59 27.78
N SER A 141 8.96 13.30 28.84
CA SER A 141 9.40 14.71 28.78
C SER A 141 8.46 15.61 27.95
N GLY A 142 7.15 15.46 28.15
CA GLY A 142 6.11 16.23 27.47
C GLY A 142 5.75 15.77 26.06
N ALA A 143 6.46 14.80 25.49
CA ALA A 143 6.12 14.15 24.23
C ALA A 143 5.36 12.84 24.47
N VAL A 144 4.28 12.61 23.73
CA VAL A 144 3.56 11.33 23.76
C VAL A 144 4.22 10.40 22.73
N VAL A 145 4.84 9.31 23.19
CA VAL A 145 5.54 8.35 22.33
C VAL A 145 4.73 7.07 22.25
N ARG A 146 4.35 6.63 21.04
CA ARG A 146 3.59 5.39 20.80
C ARG A 146 4.24 4.61 19.67
N THR A 147 4.29 3.28 19.77
CA THR A 147 5.02 2.41 18.83
C THR A 147 4.37 2.26 17.45
N SER A 148 3.05 2.43 17.33
CA SER A 148 2.32 2.26 16.07
C SER A 148 1.53 3.48 15.58
N HIS A 149 1.55 4.59 16.33
CA HIS A 149 0.81 5.81 15.97
C HIS A 149 1.64 6.66 14.98
N LEU A 150 1.89 6.12 13.79
CA LEU A 150 2.80 6.69 12.80
C LEU A 150 2.36 8.05 12.30
N THR A 151 1.06 8.27 12.07
CA THR A 151 0.54 9.55 11.56
C THR A 151 0.92 10.72 12.49
N GLY A 152 0.78 10.53 13.80
CA GLY A 152 1.19 11.55 14.78
C GLY A 152 2.70 11.74 14.83
N LEU A 153 3.48 10.65 14.85
CA LEU A 153 4.95 10.72 14.86
C LEU A 153 5.51 11.43 13.63
N ILE A 154 4.97 11.15 12.44
CA ILE A 154 5.35 11.82 11.19
C ILE A 154 5.02 13.30 11.28
N ASN A 155 3.78 13.66 11.63
CA ASN A 155 3.37 15.06 11.76
C ASN A 155 4.24 15.83 12.76
N ASP A 156 4.52 15.24 13.92
CA ASP A 156 5.35 15.85 14.96
C ASP A 156 6.81 15.99 14.51
N THR A 157 7.34 15.02 13.76
CA THR A 157 8.69 15.09 13.18
C THR A 157 8.81 16.25 12.19
N PHE A 158 7.87 16.37 11.25
CA PHE A 158 7.88 17.45 10.27
C PHE A 158 7.56 18.81 10.89
N MET A 159 6.70 18.87 11.91
CA MET A 159 6.45 20.10 12.68
C MET A 159 7.72 20.57 13.39
N LEU A 160 8.47 19.68 14.04
CA LEU A 160 9.76 20.00 14.67
C LEU A 160 10.81 20.44 13.64
N LEU A 161 10.84 19.81 12.46
CA LEU A 161 11.72 20.22 11.37
C LEU A 161 11.37 21.62 10.86
N GLY A 162 10.08 21.93 10.70
CA GLY A 162 9.62 23.26 10.32
C GLY A 162 9.97 24.32 11.36
N GLN A 163 9.81 24.00 12.65
CA GLN A 163 10.26 24.87 13.74
C GLN A 163 11.78 25.10 13.69
N TYR A 164 12.57 24.04 13.45
CA TYR A 164 14.03 24.15 13.30
C TYR A 164 14.42 25.09 12.16
N VAL A 165 13.80 24.95 10.99
CA VAL A 165 14.04 25.83 9.83
C VAL A 165 13.66 27.27 10.18
N ARG A 166 12.50 27.50 10.82
CA ARG A 166 12.08 28.84 11.26
C ARG A 166 13.07 29.45 12.26
N TYR A 167 13.51 28.69 13.26
CA TYR A 167 14.45 29.19 14.27
C TYR A 167 15.85 29.48 13.71
N LYS A 168 16.31 28.69 12.74
CA LYS A 168 17.64 28.83 12.13
C LYS A 168 17.68 29.88 11.01
N CYS A 169 16.68 29.88 10.11
CA CYS A 169 16.67 30.70 8.91
C CYS A 169 15.91 32.03 9.08
N ILE A 170 14.87 32.08 9.93
CA ILE A 170 13.99 33.26 10.05
C ILE A 170 14.27 34.03 11.34
N VAL A 171 14.20 33.37 12.51
CA VAL A 171 14.21 34.05 13.83
C VAL A 171 15.63 34.13 14.45
N ARG A 172 16.62 33.38 13.94
CA ARG A 172 18.00 33.27 14.46
C ARG A 172 18.08 33.06 15.98
N LYS A 173 17.20 32.24 16.54
CA LYS A 173 17.20 31.92 17.99
C LYS A 173 17.52 30.44 18.20
N LYS A 174 18.38 30.18 19.19
CA LYS A 174 18.70 28.82 19.65
C LYS A 174 17.54 28.37 20.54
N ASN A 175 16.74 27.40 20.09
CA ASN A 175 16.03 26.40 20.90
C ASN A 175 14.83 25.81 20.12
N ALA A 176 15.10 24.82 19.28
CA ALA A 176 14.11 23.82 18.90
C ALA A 176 14.42 22.55 19.69
N ASP A 177 13.39 21.87 20.23
CA ASP A 177 13.51 20.61 20.97
C ASP A 177 13.88 19.42 20.07
N MET A 178 14.97 19.53 19.31
CA MET A 178 15.39 18.56 18.29
C MET A 178 15.75 17.19 18.88
N TRP A 179 15.98 17.11 20.19
CA TRP A 179 16.22 15.84 20.87
C TRP A 179 15.06 14.84 20.68
N LYS A 180 13.82 15.32 20.49
CA LYS A 180 12.64 14.48 20.23
C LYS A 180 12.80 13.66 18.93
N MET A 181 13.52 14.19 17.94
CA MET A 181 13.79 13.46 16.69
C MET A 181 14.65 12.21 16.91
N LEU A 182 15.53 12.22 17.91
CA LEU A 182 16.33 11.03 18.27
C LEU A 182 15.47 9.89 18.81
N VAL A 183 14.22 10.16 19.20
CA VAL A 183 13.24 9.14 19.61
C VAL A 183 12.31 8.78 18.44
N PHE A 184 11.78 9.79 17.73
CA PHE A 184 10.78 9.56 16.68
C PHE A 184 11.35 8.85 15.45
N ILE A 185 12.54 9.22 14.99
CA ILE A 185 13.13 8.64 13.76
C ILE A 185 13.39 7.14 13.93
N PRO A 186 14.05 6.66 15.02
CA PRO A 186 14.25 5.22 15.22
C PRO A 186 12.95 4.42 15.30
N ILE A 187 11.88 4.97 15.89
CA ILE A 187 10.56 4.32 15.95
C ILE A 187 9.95 4.20 14.56
N LEU A 188 9.99 5.27 13.76
CA LEU A 188 9.50 5.26 12.37
C LEU A 188 10.27 4.24 11.51
N CYS A 189 11.61 4.26 11.58
CA CYS A 189 12.45 3.31 10.86
C CYS A 189 12.24 1.87 11.34
N GLY A 190 12.11 1.66 12.65
CA GLY A 190 11.85 0.36 13.26
C GLY A 190 10.54 -0.24 12.77
N PHE A 191 9.44 0.53 12.78
CA PHE A 191 8.16 0.06 12.26
C PHE A 191 8.25 -0.33 10.77
N MET A 192 8.87 0.52 9.93
CA MET A 192 9.04 0.22 8.50
C MET A 192 9.87 -1.04 8.26
N MET A 193 10.97 -1.21 9.00
CA MET A 193 11.80 -2.41 8.95
C MET A 193 11.00 -3.65 9.39
N GLY A 194 10.21 -3.51 10.46
CA GLY A 194 9.29 -4.53 10.95
C GLY A 194 8.30 -4.97 9.87
N CYS A 195 7.72 -4.03 9.12
CA CYS A 195 6.82 -4.35 8.02
C CYS A 195 7.50 -5.17 6.92
N ILE A 196 8.73 -4.82 6.54
CA ILE A 196 9.50 -5.52 5.49
C ILE A 196 9.84 -6.94 5.96
N ILE A 197 10.39 -7.07 7.16
CA ILE A 197 10.74 -8.38 7.74
C ILE A 197 9.47 -9.22 7.93
N GLY A 198 8.38 -8.62 8.38
CA GLY A 198 7.09 -9.27 8.56
C GLY A 198 6.49 -9.81 7.27
N ASP A 199 6.55 -9.04 6.18
CA ASP A 199 6.06 -9.53 4.87
C ASP A 199 6.90 -10.71 4.37
N TYR A 200 8.22 -10.60 4.46
CA TYR A 200 9.13 -11.68 4.06
C TYR A 200 8.90 -12.94 4.92
N ALA A 201 8.79 -12.80 6.24
CA ALA A 201 8.53 -13.90 7.14
C ALA A 201 7.15 -14.53 6.89
N PHE A 202 6.10 -13.72 6.69
CA PHE A 202 4.76 -14.23 6.40
C PHE A 202 4.71 -14.96 5.06
N SER A 203 5.48 -14.52 4.06
CA SER A 203 5.56 -15.21 2.77
C SER A 203 6.18 -16.61 2.85
N SER A 204 7.07 -16.85 3.83
CA SER A 204 7.82 -18.11 3.98
C SER A 204 7.31 -19.01 5.11
N LEU A 205 6.54 -18.47 6.06
CA LEU A 205 6.10 -19.19 7.26
C LEU A 205 4.57 -19.08 7.48
N SER A 206 3.85 -18.30 6.67
CA SER A 206 2.43 -18.03 6.86
C SER A 206 2.13 -17.58 8.31
N TYR A 207 1.08 -18.11 8.94
CA TYR A 207 0.72 -17.80 10.34
C TYR A 207 1.81 -18.12 11.37
N TRP A 208 2.74 -19.03 11.06
CA TRP A 208 3.87 -19.34 11.95
C TRP A 208 4.86 -18.19 12.07
N ALA A 209 4.86 -17.23 11.14
CA ALA A 209 5.72 -16.05 11.19
C ALA A 209 5.53 -15.26 12.50
N ILE A 210 4.33 -15.26 13.08
CA ILE A 210 3.99 -14.55 14.32
C ILE A 210 4.67 -15.19 15.54
N LEU A 211 5.16 -16.43 15.46
CA LEU A 211 5.99 -17.01 16.51
C LEU A 211 7.32 -16.25 16.68
N ILE A 212 7.82 -15.59 15.64
CA ILE A 212 9.05 -14.80 15.71
C ILE A 212 8.88 -13.66 16.73
N PRO A 213 7.94 -12.69 16.55
CA PRO A 213 7.70 -11.64 17.53
C PRO A 213 7.25 -12.20 18.89
N ALA A 214 6.46 -13.29 18.93
CA ALA A 214 6.04 -13.89 20.20
C ALA A 214 7.24 -14.38 21.02
N SER A 215 8.18 -15.08 20.38
CA SER A 215 9.37 -15.64 21.03
C SER A 215 10.36 -14.58 21.45
N THR A 216 10.61 -13.57 20.62
CA THR A 216 11.51 -12.46 20.96
C THR A 216 10.96 -11.63 22.12
N LEU A 217 9.64 -11.37 22.16
CA LEU A 217 8.99 -10.70 23.29
C LEU A 217 9.05 -11.56 24.57
N ALA A 218 8.90 -12.89 24.46
CA ALA A 218 9.06 -13.78 25.62
C ALA A 218 10.45 -13.65 26.23
N VAL A 219 11.50 -13.67 25.41
CA VAL A 219 12.90 -13.53 25.85
C VAL A 219 13.15 -12.14 26.46
N LEU A 220 12.63 -11.07 25.83
CA LEU A 220 12.77 -9.72 26.36
C LEU A 220 12.02 -9.53 27.68
N GLY A 221 10.79 -10.03 27.79
CA GLY A 221 9.96 -9.95 28.99
C GLY A 221 10.54 -10.74 30.16
N THR A 222 10.97 -11.98 29.92
CA THR A 222 11.62 -12.81 30.94
C THR A 222 12.97 -12.25 31.36
N GLY A 223 13.80 -11.80 30.42
CA GLY A 223 15.06 -11.13 30.74
C GLY A 223 14.86 -9.86 31.57
N PHE A 224 13.88 -9.04 31.23
CA PHE A 224 13.52 -7.84 31.99
C PHE A 224 13.05 -8.19 33.41
N PHE A 225 12.21 -9.22 33.55
CA PHE A 225 11.72 -9.70 34.84
C PHE A 225 12.85 -10.24 35.73
N ILE A 226 13.76 -11.04 35.16
CA ILE A 226 14.93 -11.59 35.87
C ILE A 226 15.85 -10.47 36.35
N VAL A 227 16.15 -9.49 35.49
CA VAL A 227 17.00 -8.34 35.87
C VAL A 227 16.38 -7.59 37.05
N PHE A 228 15.07 -7.33 37.03
CA PHE A 228 14.42 -6.63 38.13
C PHE A 228 14.26 -7.47 39.40
N MET A 229 14.09 -8.79 39.30
CA MET A 229 14.12 -9.70 40.46
C MET A 229 15.51 -9.77 41.11
N VAL A 230 16.56 -9.91 40.30
CA VAL A 230 17.94 -10.11 40.77
C VAL A 230 18.58 -8.81 41.26
N TYR A 231 18.30 -7.67 40.61
CA TYR A 231 18.87 -6.37 40.97
C TYR A 231 17.94 -5.49 41.81
N GLY A 232 16.63 -5.76 41.80
CA GLY A 232 15.66 -5.01 42.61
C GLY A 232 15.85 -5.21 44.12
N ASP A 233 16.34 -6.39 44.52
CA ASP A 233 16.57 -6.73 45.93
C ASP A 233 17.81 -6.01 46.52
N LYS A 234 18.74 -5.54 45.69
CA LYS A 234 19.97 -4.85 46.16
C LYS A 234 19.79 -3.37 46.49
N ASN A 235 18.73 -2.72 45.99
CA ASN A 235 18.51 -1.28 46.19
C ASN A 235 17.55 -0.95 47.34
N GLN A 236 16.88 -1.94 47.95
CA GLN A 236 16.04 -1.72 49.13
C GLN A 236 16.81 -1.75 50.46
N SER A 237 18.05 -2.24 50.49
CA SER A 237 18.85 -2.41 51.71
C SER A 237 19.80 -1.25 52.05
N SER A 238 19.86 -0.17 51.25
CA SER A 238 20.80 0.96 51.46
C SER A 238 20.12 2.29 51.84
N GLY A 239 18.88 2.27 52.31
CA GLY A 239 18.12 3.47 52.68
C GLY A 239 17.71 3.52 54.16
N SER A 240 18.63 3.29 55.09
CA SER A 240 18.39 3.54 56.53
C SER A 240 18.87 4.95 56.90
N ILE A 241 17.94 5.87 57.18
CA ILE A 241 18.22 7.16 57.84
C ILE A 241 17.70 7.05 59.30
N PRO A 242 18.41 7.57 60.32
CA PRO A 242 18.11 7.29 61.73
C PRO A 242 16.97 8.16 62.30
N LEU A 243 16.28 7.59 63.28
CA LEU A 243 15.22 8.18 64.10
C LEU A 243 15.76 9.24 65.07
N ASP A 244 15.25 10.48 65.01
CA ASP A 244 15.04 11.36 66.17
C ASP A 244 14.38 12.70 65.75
N ALA A 245 13.09 12.91 66.08
CA ALA A 245 12.52 14.22 66.45
C ALA A 245 11.04 14.11 66.92
N LYS A 246 10.69 14.88 67.97
CA LYS A 246 9.44 14.92 68.78
C LYS A 246 8.29 15.77 68.17
N PRO A 247 7.04 15.65 68.68
CA PRO A 247 5.86 16.35 68.14
C PRO A 247 5.58 17.72 68.80
N ILE A 248 4.86 18.60 68.10
CA ILE A 248 4.32 19.88 68.60
C ILE A 248 2.81 19.96 68.33
N SER A 249 2.06 20.40 69.34
CA SER A 249 0.60 20.65 69.36
C SER A 249 0.27 22.15 69.32
N VAL A 250 -0.85 22.57 68.71
CA VAL A 250 -1.46 23.89 68.98
C VAL A 250 -3.00 23.81 68.94
N ALA A 251 -3.63 24.54 69.88
CA ALA A 251 -5.05 24.61 70.21
C ALA A 251 -5.78 25.77 69.49
N ILE A 252 -7.11 25.70 69.43
CA ILE A 252 -8.02 26.75 68.95
C ILE A 252 -8.65 27.44 70.16
N ASP A 253 -8.66 28.77 70.16
CA ASP A 253 -9.39 29.57 71.15
C ASP A 253 -10.51 30.38 70.47
N GLN A 254 -11.70 30.36 71.05
CA GLN A 254 -12.85 31.15 70.60
C GLN A 254 -13.06 32.35 71.52
N GLY A 255 -13.08 33.56 70.96
CA GLY A 255 -13.34 34.80 71.69
C GLY A 255 -14.36 35.69 70.99
N PRO A 256 -15.09 36.54 71.74
CA PRO A 256 -16.43 36.99 71.40
C PRO A 256 -16.41 38.40 70.83
N ASN A 257 -16.76 38.54 69.56
CA ASN A 257 -17.55 39.65 69.00
C ASN A 257 -17.56 39.45 67.49
N GLY A 258 -18.77 39.28 66.95
CA GLY A 258 -18.98 38.98 65.55
C GLY A 258 -18.39 40.07 64.65
N ASN A 259 -17.48 39.65 63.77
CA ASN A 259 -17.50 40.03 62.36
C ASN A 259 -16.65 39.04 61.56
N LYS A 260 -17.26 38.49 60.51
CA LYS A 260 -16.61 37.64 59.52
C LYS A 260 -15.67 38.51 58.67
N PHE A 261 -14.41 38.13 58.59
CA PHE A 261 -13.56 38.45 57.44
C PHE A 261 -13.01 37.13 56.91
N VAL A 262 -13.51 36.74 55.74
CA VAL A 262 -12.89 35.72 54.89
C VAL A 262 -12.20 36.52 53.79
N GLU A 263 -10.92 36.77 53.97
CA GLU A 263 -10.05 37.29 52.92
C GLU A 263 -9.34 36.09 52.30
N LEU A 264 -9.73 35.75 51.07
CA LEU A 264 -9.11 34.71 50.26
C LEU A 264 -8.01 35.39 49.44
N GLU A 265 -6.83 35.54 50.04
CA GLU A 265 -5.59 35.72 49.28
C GLU A 265 -4.97 34.37 48.99
N THR A 266 -4.90 34.07 47.70
CA THR A 266 -4.14 32.98 47.10
C THR A 266 -2.65 33.28 47.19
N GLU A 267 -1.89 32.47 47.93
CA GLU A 267 -0.50 32.17 47.58
C GLU A 267 0.02 30.91 48.32
N THR A 268 0.43 29.93 47.51
CA THR A 268 1.56 29.00 47.72
C THR A 268 1.69 28.22 49.03
N GLU A 269 1.50 26.90 48.96
CA GLU A 269 2.03 25.95 49.95
C GLU A 269 2.90 24.86 49.27
N THR A 270 4.21 24.99 49.46
CA THR A 270 5.10 23.91 49.91
C THR A 270 4.74 23.61 51.38
N GLU A 271 4.76 22.41 51.95
CA GLU A 271 5.71 21.29 51.93
C GLU A 271 5.07 20.14 52.79
N ALA A 272 5.56 18.90 52.67
CA ALA A 272 5.68 17.80 53.68
C ALA A 272 4.96 17.92 55.06
N ASP A 273 4.52 16.88 55.80
CA ASP A 273 4.48 15.42 55.76
C ASP A 273 3.67 14.99 57.03
N SER A 274 3.35 13.68 57.16
CA SER A 274 2.95 12.89 58.36
C SER A 274 1.51 12.34 58.31
N GLU A 275 1.30 11.09 57.92
CA GLU A 275 1.62 9.80 58.57
C GLU A 275 0.42 9.19 59.32
N THR A 276 0.03 8.01 58.83
CA THR A 276 -0.12 6.79 59.64
C THR A 276 -1.32 6.69 60.60
N GLU A 277 -2.38 5.98 60.17
CA GLU A 277 -2.66 4.64 60.70
C GLU A 277 -3.80 3.91 59.95
N MET A 278 -3.49 2.64 59.64
CA MET A 278 -4.40 1.50 59.80
C MET A 278 -5.54 1.26 58.75
N LYS A 279 -5.20 0.49 57.72
CA LYS A 279 -5.76 -0.87 57.58
C LYS A 279 -4.90 -1.78 56.71
N ARG A 280 -4.20 -2.68 57.40
CA ARG A 280 -3.69 -3.97 56.89
C ARG A 280 -4.82 -4.73 56.20
N ILE A 281 -4.59 -5.17 54.96
CA ILE A 281 -5.11 -6.45 54.46
C ILE A 281 -3.91 -7.19 53.88
N HIS A 282 -3.59 -8.33 54.50
CA HIS A 282 -2.55 -9.26 54.08
C HIS A 282 -2.73 -9.69 52.60
N PRO A 283 -1.66 -9.79 51.79
CA PRO A 283 -1.70 -10.66 50.63
C PRO A 283 -1.40 -12.09 51.11
N LEU A 284 -2.40 -12.97 50.95
CA LEU A 284 -2.34 -14.40 51.22
C LEU A 284 -1.24 -15.10 50.39
N PRO A 285 -0.58 -16.14 50.93
CA PRO A 285 0.37 -16.98 50.19
C PRO A 285 -0.41 -17.99 49.34
N ALA A 286 -0.97 -17.55 48.21
CA ALA A 286 -1.68 -18.43 47.26
C ALA A 286 -1.34 -18.15 45.78
N GLN A 287 -0.59 -17.10 45.48
CA GLN A 287 -0.30 -16.69 44.09
C GLN A 287 0.92 -17.37 43.46
N HIS A 288 1.80 -18.01 44.24
CA HIS A 288 2.96 -18.72 43.70
C HIS A 288 2.64 -20.13 43.15
N LEU A 289 1.54 -20.76 43.58
CA LEU A 289 1.19 -22.13 43.16
C LEU A 289 0.46 -22.20 41.80
N ILE A 290 -0.28 -21.15 41.43
CA ILE A 290 -1.07 -21.11 40.18
C ILE A 290 -0.18 -20.86 38.94
N TYR A 291 0.96 -20.17 39.12
CA TYR A 291 1.94 -19.91 38.05
C TYR A 291 2.81 -21.13 37.70
N GLN A 292 2.96 -22.08 38.63
CA GLN A 292 3.79 -23.27 38.42
C GLN A 292 3.02 -24.42 37.74
N GLU A 293 1.70 -24.52 37.97
CA GLU A 293 0.84 -25.54 37.36
C GLU A 293 0.36 -25.19 35.94
N THR A 294 0.24 -23.90 35.61
CA THR A 294 -0.11 -23.45 34.24
C THR A 294 0.99 -23.70 33.22
N MET A 295 2.27 -23.62 33.62
CA MET A 295 3.43 -23.91 32.74
C MET A 295 3.60 -25.41 32.43
N ARG A 296 3.17 -26.30 33.34
CA ARG A 296 3.25 -27.76 33.14
C ARG A 296 2.18 -28.29 32.20
N ILE A 297 0.97 -27.71 32.24
CA ILE A 297 -0.17 -28.12 31.40
C ILE A 297 0.06 -27.71 29.93
N THR A 298 0.68 -26.54 29.67
CA THR A 298 1.00 -26.10 28.30
C THR A 298 2.10 -26.94 27.64
N PHE A 299 3.08 -27.44 28.41
CA PHE A 299 4.15 -28.30 27.90
C PHE A 299 3.66 -29.74 27.61
N PHE A 300 2.72 -30.27 28.41
CA PHE A 300 2.18 -31.61 28.23
C PHE A 300 1.18 -31.72 27.06
N VAL A 301 0.45 -30.65 26.75
CA VAL A 301 -0.48 -30.59 25.61
C VAL A 301 0.26 -30.48 24.27
N LEU A 302 1.45 -29.87 24.23
CA LEU A 302 2.31 -29.81 23.03
C LEU A 302 2.97 -31.15 22.69
N LEU A 303 3.16 -32.03 23.69
CA LEU A 303 3.83 -33.32 23.52
C LEU A 303 2.89 -34.44 23.06
N LEU A 304 1.58 -34.30 23.29
CA LEU A 304 0.55 -35.30 22.95
C LEU A 304 0.01 -35.22 21.51
N VAL A 305 0.35 -34.18 20.73
CA VAL A 305 -0.16 -34.03 19.33
C VAL A 305 0.77 -34.69 18.28
N SER A 306 1.82 -35.41 18.69
CA SER A 306 2.82 -35.96 17.74
C SER A 306 2.64 -37.42 17.31
N ILE A 307 1.48 -38.07 17.50
CA ILE A 307 1.30 -39.46 17.03
C ILE A 307 -0.05 -39.68 16.34
N SER A 308 -0.02 -39.72 15.01
CA SER A 308 -0.78 -40.69 14.21
C SER A 308 -0.15 -40.86 12.82
N TYR A 309 0.22 -42.11 12.52
CA TYR A 309 0.82 -42.58 11.27
C TYR A 309 -0.23 -42.72 10.17
N GLY A 310 0.02 -42.12 9.01
CA GLY A 310 -0.45 -42.53 7.70
C GLY A 310 0.74 -42.51 6.75
N GLN A 311 0.93 -43.52 5.91
CA GLN A 311 2.02 -43.46 4.92
C GLN A 311 1.72 -42.36 3.91
N ASN A 312 2.52 -41.30 3.96
CA ASN A 312 2.38 -40.14 3.12
C ASN A 312 3.09 -40.38 1.78
N CYS A 313 2.34 -40.66 0.70
CA CYS A 313 2.90 -40.66 -0.68
C CYS A 313 3.50 -39.30 -1.07
N PHE A 314 3.16 -38.23 -0.35
CA PHE A 314 3.81 -36.92 -0.44
C PHE A 314 5.26 -36.93 0.08
N GLN A 315 5.64 -37.84 0.96
CA GLN A 315 7.01 -37.94 1.52
C GLN A 315 7.84 -39.06 0.86
N ASN A 316 7.22 -40.15 0.40
CA ASN A 316 7.90 -41.26 -0.26
C ASN A 316 7.22 -41.61 -1.59
N ASN A 317 7.49 -40.82 -2.62
CA ASN A 317 6.86 -40.86 -3.94
C ASN A 317 7.43 -41.94 -4.90
N THR A 318 8.49 -42.65 -4.50
CA THR A 318 9.14 -43.71 -5.28
C THR A 318 8.64 -45.11 -4.92
N ASP A 319 7.79 -45.24 -3.91
CA ASP A 319 7.22 -46.52 -3.50
C ASP A 319 6.24 -47.05 -4.55
N ALA A 320 6.37 -48.32 -4.94
CA ALA A 320 5.52 -48.98 -5.92
C ALA A 320 4.03 -48.96 -5.52
N ALA A 321 3.72 -48.83 -4.21
CA ALA A 321 2.35 -48.69 -3.72
C ALA A 321 1.68 -47.35 -4.11
N CYS A 322 2.45 -46.31 -4.45
CA CYS A 322 1.93 -45.00 -4.85
C CYS A 322 1.68 -44.89 -6.37
N ALA A 323 1.93 -45.94 -7.18
CA ALA A 323 1.77 -45.88 -8.63
C ALA A 323 0.30 -45.63 -9.08
N THR A 324 -0.66 -46.18 -8.34
CA THR A 324 -2.11 -46.00 -8.56
C THR A 324 -2.71 -44.84 -7.76
N PHE A 325 -1.88 -44.09 -7.03
CA PHE A 325 -2.34 -42.96 -6.24
C PHE A 325 -2.80 -41.82 -7.17
N ARG A 326 -4.06 -41.41 -6.99
CA ARG A 326 -4.66 -40.29 -7.73
C ARG A 326 -4.78 -39.09 -6.80
N TYR A 327 -4.28 -37.95 -7.24
CA TYR A 327 -4.45 -36.69 -6.53
C TYR A 327 -5.96 -36.40 -6.42
N PRO A 328 -6.53 -36.23 -5.22
CA PRO A 328 -7.97 -36.03 -5.07
C PRO A 328 -8.43 -34.78 -5.82
N GLU A 329 -9.47 -34.91 -6.66
CA GLU A 329 -9.95 -33.79 -7.50
C GLU A 329 -10.46 -32.61 -6.66
N SER A 330 -11.07 -32.88 -5.51
CA SER A 330 -11.51 -31.84 -4.56
C SER A 330 -10.33 -31.08 -3.95
N GLN A 331 -9.21 -31.77 -3.69
CA GLN A 331 -7.98 -31.17 -3.20
C GLN A 331 -7.28 -30.38 -4.31
N ALA A 332 -7.18 -30.94 -5.52
CA ALA A 332 -6.62 -30.24 -6.68
C ALA A 332 -7.41 -28.95 -6.96
N ARG A 333 -8.74 -29.01 -6.84
CA ARG A 333 -9.61 -27.83 -7.00
C ARG A 333 -9.35 -26.79 -5.92
N ALA A 334 -9.25 -27.20 -4.65
CA ALA A 334 -8.94 -26.30 -3.55
C ALA A 334 -7.55 -25.66 -3.70
N ASP A 335 -6.58 -26.40 -4.24
CA ASP A 335 -5.21 -25.89 -4.42
C ASP A 335 -5.09 -24.99 -5.64
N VAL A 336 -5.83 -25.25 -6.72
CA VAL A 336 -6.02 -24.29 -7.83
C VAL A 336 -6.70 -23.02 -7.33
N GLU A 337 -7.74 -23.13 -6.49
CA GLU A 337 -8.40 -21.96 -5.92
C GLU A 337 -7.44 -21.12 -5.07
N LYS A 338 -6.65 -21.76 -4.21
CA LYS A 338 -5.60 -21.08 -3.43
C LYS A 338 -4.52 -20.47 -4.33
N LEU A 339 -4.12 -21.15 -5.39
CA LEU A 339 -3.15 -20.66 -6.37
C LEU A 339 -3.69 -19.41 -7.09
N CYS A 340 -5.00 -19.40 -7.37
CA CYS A 340 -5.68 -18.33 -8.11
C CYS A 340 -6.34 -17.28 -7.20
N MET A 341 -6.09 -17.30 -5.89
CA MET A 341 -6.63 -16.31 -4.96
C MET A 341 -5.87 -14.97 -5.04
N GLY A 342 -6.62 -13.88 -4.94
CA GLY A 342 -6.07 -12.51 -4.87
C GLY A 342 -5.43 -12.02 -6.18
N LYS A 343 -4.57 -11.00 -6.08
CA LYS A 343 -3.93 -10.34 -7.24
C LYS A 343 -3.00 -11.27 -8.04
N MET A 344 -2.58 -12.41 -7.46
CA MET A 344 -1.71 -13.39 -8.11
C MET A 344 -2.48 -14.28 -9.10
N GLY A 345 -3.75 -14.58 -8.83
CA GLY A 345 -4.59 -15.33 -9.77
C GLY A 345 -4.89 -14.57 -11.06
N LEU A 346 -4.76 -13.25 -11.06
CA LEU A 346 -4.85 -12.46 -12.30
C LEU A 346 -3.57 -12.54 -13.12
N VAL A 347 -2.41 -12.85 -12.52
CA VAL A 347 -1.13 -12.80 -13.22
C VAL A 347 -0.79 -14.11 -13.94
N MET A 348 -1.34 -15.22 -13.45
CA MET A 348 -1.01 -16.56 -13.94
C MET A 348 -1.92 -17.02 -15.09
N PRO A 349 -1.36 -17.43 -16.24
CA PRO A 349 -2.09 -18.01 -17.37
C PRO A 349 -3.01 -19.18 -17.00
N SER A 350 -2.58 -20.06 -16.09
CA SER A 350 -3.38 -21.20 -15.61
C SER A 350 -4.66 -20.76 -14.88
N CYS A 351 -4.60 -19.64 -14.15
CA CYS A 351 -5.74 -19.09 -13.43
C CYS A 351 -6.73 -18.37 -14.34
N SER A 352 -6.23 -17.72 -15.40
CA SER A 352 -7.07 -17.16 -16.46
C SER A 352 -7.89 -18.26 -17.15
N ILE A 353 -7.29 -19.43 -17.36
CA ILE A 353 -7.95 -20.62 -17.92
C ILE A 353 -8.99 -21.19 -16.96
N ASP A 354 -8.64 -21.38 -15.68
CA ASP A 354 -9.60 -21.88 -14.68
C ASP A 354 -10.85 -21.00 -14.58
N ARG A 355 -10.67 -19.68 -14.62
CA ARG A 355 -11.78 -18.72 -14.60
C ARG A 355 -12.67 -18.85 -15.83
N LEU A 356 -12.10 -19.06 -17.01
CA LEU A 356 -12.85 -19.28 -18.25
C LEU A 356 -13.60 -20.62 -18.23
N CYS A 357 -12.98 -21.68 -17.71
CA CYS A 357 -13.61 -22.99 -17.52
C CYS A 357 -14.82 -22.92 -16.57
N ARG A 358 -14.79 -22.06 -15.54
CA ARG A 358 -15.92 -21.83 -14.63
C ARG A 358 -17.07 -21.07 -15.27
N ASN A 359 -16.76 -20.10 -16.13
CA ASN A 359 -17.73 -19.14 -16.64
C ASN A 359 -18.35 -19.53 -17.98
N THR A 360 -17.81 -20.55 -18.67
CA THR A 360 -18.39 -21.04 -19.93
C THR A 360 -19.57 -21.98 -19.67
N GLU A 361 -20.59 -21.93 -20.52
CA GLU A 361 -21.69 -22.91 -20.52
C GLU A 361 -21.51 -24.00 -21.59
N ARG A 362 -20.50 -23.88 -22.47
CA ARG A 362 -20.24 -24.85 -23.55
C ARG A 362 -19.63 -26.13 -22.99
N THR A 363 -20.32 -27.24 -23.17
CA THR A 363 -19.89 -28.59 -22.73
C THR A 363 -18.60 -29.05 -23.40
N GLU A 364 -18.40 -28.71 -24.68
CA GLU A 364 -17.16 -28.97 -25.44
C GLU A 364 -15.90 -28.38 -24.78
N ILE A 365 -16.07 -27.28 -24.02
CA ILE A 365 -14.97 -26.62 -23.31
C ILE A 365 -14.83 -27.20 -21.90
N LYS A 366 -15.94 -27.46 -21.19
CA LYS A 366 -15.93 -28.02 -19.83
C LYS A 366 -15.31 -29.41 -19.74
N ASP A 367 -15.59 -30.26 -20.72
CA ASP A 367 -15.11 -31.65 -20.75
C ASP A 367 -13.70 -31.79 -21.34
N SER A 368 -13.09 -30.67 -21.71
CA SER A 368 -11.75 -30.65 -22.27
C SER A 368 -10.69 -30.91 -21.19
N LEU A 369 -9.58 -31.55 -21.58
CA LEU A 369 -8.42 -31.82 -20.70
C LEU A 369 -7.87 -30.54 -20.02
N PHE A 370 -8.14 -29.37 -20.61
CA PHE A 370 -7.73 -28.06 -20.16
C PHE A 370 -8.49 -27.56 -18.92
N CYS A 371 -9.70 -28.09 -18.67
CA CYS A 371 -10.50 -27.73 -17.51
C CYS A 371 -10.38 -28.74 -16.35
N GLU A 372 -9.53 -29.76 -16.49
CA GLU A 372 -9.24 -30.71 -15.41
C GLU A 372 -8.42 -30.00 -14.30
N PRO A 373 -8.88 -30.06 -13.02
CA PRO A 373 -8.22 -29.34 -11.92
C PRO A 373 -6.75 -29.71 -11.73
N PHE A 374 -6.38 -30.97 -11.94
CA PHE A 374 -5.00 -31.43 -11.79
C PHE A 374 -4.08 -30.88 -12.88
N THR A 375 -4.55 -30.82 -14.13
CA THR A 375 -3.81 -30.25 -15.27
C THR A 375 -3.55 -28.75 -15.07
N THR A 376 -4.57 -28.01 -14.61
CA THR A 376 -4.44 -26.58 -14.28
C THR A 376 -3.47 -26.34 -13.12
N LEU A 377 -3.50 -27.19 -12.09
CA LEU A 377 -2.56 -27.13 -10.97
C LEU A 377 -1.11 -27.38 -11.41
N LYS A 378 -0.91 -28.40 -12.25
CA LYS A 378 0.38 -28.77 -12.83
C LYS A 378 1.00 -27.62 -13.62
N GLU A 379 0.25 -27.01 -14.53
CA GLU A 379 0.72 -25.87 -15.32
C GLU A 379 1.04 -24.65 -14.44
N GLY A 380 0.17 -24.36 -13.47
CA GLY A 380 0.38 -23.26 -12.55
C GLY A 380 1.65 -23.43 -11.69
N CYS A 381 1.87 -24.63 -11.15
CA CYS A 381 3.05 -24.95 -10.36
C CYS A 381 4.35 -25.07 -11.17
N ALA A 382 4.26 -25.36 -12.47
CA ALA A 382 5.40 -25.37 -13.40
C ALA A 382 5.80 -23.96 -13.88
N ASP A 383 4.87 -23.00 -13.85
CA ASP A 383 5.09 -21.60 -14.21
C ASP A 383 5.77 -20.84 -13.07
N MET A 384 5.15 -20.81 -11.89
CA MET A 384 5.71 -20.20 -10.69
C MET A 384 5.74 -21.21 -9.55
N LYS A 385 6.95 -21.53 -9.06
CA LYS A 385 7.12 -22.35 -7.86
C LYS A 385 6.71 -21.54 -6.63
N MET A 386 5.42 -21.51 -6.33
CA MET A 386 4.88 -20.95 -5.11
C MET A 386 5.09 -21.97 -3.99
N GLY A 387 6.21 -21.83 -3.26
CA GLY A 387 6.78 -22.83 -2.36
C GLY A 387 6.01 -23.15 -1.08
N HIS A 388 4.68 -23.04 -1.10
CA HIS A 388 3.78 -23.61 -0.08
C HIS A 388 2.50 -24.20 -0.69
N ILE A 389 2.02 -23.65 -1.81
CA ILE A 389 0.81 -24.15 -2.51
C ILE A 389 1.17 -25.32 -3.41
N CYS A 390 2.36 -25.27 -4.01
CA CYS A 390 2.85 -26.29 -4.91
C CYS A 390 3.69 -27.36 -4.22
N ASP A 391 3.86 -27.34 -2.90
CA ASP A 391 4.70 -28.29 -2.16
C ASP A 391 4.15 -29.71 -2.23
N ASP A 392 2.84 -29.88 -2.05
CA ASP A 392 2.18 -31.18 -2.16
C ASP A 392 2.29 -31.74 -3.59
N TYR A 393 2.15 -30.87 -4.61
CA TYR A 393 2.33 -31.26 -6.00
C TYR A 393 3.79 -31.59 -6.35
N THR A 394 4.74 -30.75 -5.94
CA THR A 394 6.16 -30.90 -6.26
C THR A 394 6.82 -32.05 -5.50
N SER A 395 6.35 -32.33 -4.29
CA SER A 395 6.75 -33.51 -3.52
C SER A 395 6.17 -34.80 -4.09
N LEU A 396 4.93 -34.78 -4.59
CA LEU A 396 4.34 -35.96 -5.25
C LEU A 396 4.91 -36.22 -6.65
N CYS A 397 5.10 -35.17 -7.46
CA CYS A 397 5.57 -35.24 -8.86
C CYS A 397 7.06 -34.92 -9.01
N ALA A 398 7.88 -35.27 -8.01
CA ALA A 398 9.33 -35.09 -8.10
C ALA A 398 9.95 -35.98 -9.20
N PRO A 399 11.16 -35.65 -9.70
CA PRO A 399 11.85 -36.48 -10.69
C PRO A 399 12.05 -37.91 -10.17
N GLY A 400 11.49 -38.90 -10.87
CA GLY A 400 11.54 -40.32 -10.46
C GLY A 400 10.28 -40.83 -9.72
N SER A 401 9.26 -39.99 -9.55
CA SER A 401 7.95 -40.41 -9.02
C SER A 401 7.31 -41.49 -9.92
N VAL A 402 6.70 -42.50 -9.28
CA VAL A 402 6.00 -43.60 -9.98
C VAL A 402 4.51 -43.27 -10.25
N VAL A 403 4.05 -42.08 -9.84
CA VAL A 403 2.65 -41.64 -9.99
C VAL A 403 2.33 -41.33 -11.47
N GLU A 404 1.38 -42.05 -12.04
CA GLU A 404 1.05 -41.99 -13.48
C GLU A 404 0.59 -40.58 -13.93
N GLN A 405 -0.21 -39.89 -13.10
CA GLN A 405 -0.73 -38.54 -13.40
C GLN A 405 0.37 -37.49 -13.58
N CYS A 406 1.54 -37.68 -12.99
CA CYS A 406 2.65 -36.71 -13.11
C CYS A 406 3.29 -36.75 -14.51
N SER A 407 3.11 -37.84 -15.27
CA SER A 407 3.76 -38.07 -16.57
C SER A 407 3.01 -37.52 -17.81
N THR A 408 1.74 -37.14 -17.68
CA THR A 408 0.91 -36.65 -18.79
C THR A 408 1.39 -35.29 -19.33
N SER A 409 1.23 -35.03 -20.63
CA SER A 409 1.91 -33.92 -21.33
C SER A 409 1.54 -32.51 -20.85
N ILE A 410 2.53 -31.61 -20.98
CA ILE A 410 2.47 -30.17 -20.63
C ILE A 410 1.70 -29.42 -21.72
N LEU A 411 0.77 -28.56 -21.31
CA LEU A 411 0.04 -27.65 -22.19
C LEU A 411 1.03 -26.64 -22.83
N PRO A 412 0.85 -26.24 -24.11
CA PRO A 412 1.68 -25.23 -24.76
C PRO A 412 1.28 -23.80 -24.32
N LEU A 413 1.20 -23.56 -23.01
CA LEU A 413 0.89 -22.25 -22.45
C LEU A 413 2.16 -21.39 -22.31
N PRO A 414 2.12 -20.11 -22.71
CA PRO A 414 3.22 -19.21 -22.41
C PRO A 414 3.25 -18.97 -20.90
N LYS A 415 4.38 -19.29 -20.26
CA LYS A 415 4.65 -18.96 -18.86
C LYS A 415 4.42 -17.47 -18.55
N THR A 416 4.05 -17.14 -17.32
CA THR A 416 3.75 -15.78 -16.83
C THR A 416 4.82 -14.76 -17.27
N MET A 417 6.11 -15.05 -17.03
CA MET A 417 7.20 -14.15 -17.41
C MET A 417 7.33 -14.00 -18.93
N ARG A 418 7.07 -15.07 -19.68
CA ARG A 418 7.12 -15.04 -21.15
C ARG A 418 5.95 -14.24 -21.71
N ALA A 419 4.73 -14.46 -21.22
CA ALA A 419 3.54 -13.69 -21.59
C ALA A 419 3.73 -12.20 -21.26
N LYS A 420 4.18 -11.87 -20.03
CA LYS A 420 4.50 -10.49 -19.63
C LYS A 420 5.53 -9.84 -20.54
N ASN A 421 6.61 -10.53 -20.87
CA ASN A 421 7.66 -9.99 -21.73
C ASN A 421 7.18 -9.80 -23.17
N LEU A 422 6.38 -10.73 -23.71
CA LEU A 422 5.82 -10.61 -25.06
C LEU A 422 4.80 -9.47 -25.14
N THR A 423 3.89 -9.34 -24.16
CA THR A 423 2.97 -8.20 -24.05
C THR A 423 3.73 -6.88 -23.95
N LYS A 424 4.76 -6.80 -23.09
CA LYS A 424 5.60 -5.60 -22.99
C LYS A 424 6.36 -5.30 -24.27
N SER A 425 6.90 -6.32 -24.94
CA SER A 425 7.61 -6.14 -26.22
C SER A 425 6.69 -5.57 -27.29
N ILE A 426 5.47 -6.11 -27.41
CA ILE A 426 4.45 -5.60 -28.32
C ILE A 426 4.13 -4.13 -28.00
N CYS A 427 3.85 -3.84 -26.73
CA CYS A 427 3.49 -2.49 -26.28
C CYS A 427 4.64 -1.47 -26.32
N MET A 428 5.89 -1.92 -26.28
CA MET A 428 7.08 -1.07 -26.44
C MET A 428 7.37 -0.78 -27.90
N GLU A 429 7.10 -1.73 -28.79
CA GLU A 429 7.24 -1.53 -30.24
C GLU A 429 6.11 -0.66 -30.79
N MET A 430 4.87 -0.94 -30.40
CA MET A 430 3.68 -0.19 -30.81
C MET A 430 2.64 -0.14 -29.70
N ASP A 431 2.29 1.07 -29.25
CA ASP A 431 1.25 1.28 -28.24
C ASP A 431 -0.13 1.03 -28.87
N MET A 432 -0.85 0.04 -28.35
CA MET A 432 -2.15 -0.42 -28.87
C MET A 432 -3.20 -0.45 -27.75
N ASP A 433 -4.47 -0.42 -28.15
CA ASP A 433 -5.62 -0.46 -27.24
C ASP A 433 -5.63 -1.81 -26.48
N GLY A 434 -5.18 -1.78 -25.22
CA GLY A 434 -4.91 -2.99 -24.43
C GLY A 434 -3.61 -2.92 -23.64
N CYS A 435 -2.62 -2.17 -24.13
CA CYS A 435 -1.34 -1.95 -23.45
C CYS A 435 -1.48 -1.21 -22.11
N SER A 436 -2.48 -0.33 -22.01
CA SER A 436 -2.84 0.39 -20.79
C SER A 436 -3.49 -0.50 -19.72
N LYS A 437 -4.11 -1.64 -20.09
CA LYS A 437 -4.78 -2.56 -19.15
C LYS A 437 -3.80 -3.15 -18.13
N CYS A 438 -2.56 -3.40 -18.56
CA CYS A 438 -1.49 -3.93 -17.69
C CYS A 438 -0.39 -2.91 -17.34
N ALA A 439 -0.63 -1.61 -17.53
CA ALA A 439 0.39 -0.58 -17.29
C ALA A 439 0.77 -0.44 -15.80
N ASN A 440 -0.16 -0.73 -14.89
CA ASN A 440 0.05 -0.63 -13.45
C ASN A 440 0.29 -2.02 -12.84
N GLU A 441 1.56 -2.38 -12.65
CA GLU A 441 1.96 -3.71 -12.14
C GLU A 441 1.38 -4.04 -10.75
N THR A 442 0.94 -3.02 -10.01
CA THR A 442 0.42 -3.14 -8.65
C THR A 442 -1.04 -3.65 -8.56
N ALA A 443 -1.77 -3.68 -9.68
CA ALA A 443 -3.19 -4.07 -9.70
C ALA A 443 -3.44 -5.58 -9.95
N GLY A 444 -2.45 -6.34 -10.39
CA GLY A 444 -2.62 -7.72 -10.87
C GLY A 444 -3.30 -7.72 -12.24
N CYS A 445 -2.53 -8.00 -13.30
CA CYS A 445 -3.05 -7.97 -14.67
C CYS A 445 -3.05 -9.36 -15.30
N ASP A 446 -4.12 -9.64 -16.04
CA ASP A 446 -4.27 -10.82 -16.87
C ASP A 446 -3.41 -10.73 -18.14
N TRP A 447 -2.14 -11.08 -17.97
CA TRP A 447 -1.16 -11.05 -19.06
C TRP A 447 -1.57 -11.97 -20.20
N LEU A 448 -2.22 -13.11 -19.92
CA LEU A 448 -2.66 -14.04 -20.97
C LEU A 448 -3.82 -13.46 -21.78
N GLN A 449 -4.82 -12.88 -21.10
CA GLN A 449 -5.94 -12.23 -21.78
C GLN A 449 -5.46 -11.03 -22.61
N VAL A 450 -4.65 -10.15 -22.04
CA VAL A 450 -4.16 -8.95 -22.75
C VAL A 450 -3.22 -9.35 -23.91
N TYR A 451 -2.36 -10.34 -23.72
CA TYR A 451 -1.53 -10.87 -24.79
C TYR A 451 -2.39 -11.44 -25.95
N SER A 452 -3.44 -12.18 -25.61
CA SER A 452 -4.37 -12.73 -26.61
C SER A 452 -5.14 -11.62 -27.33
N ASP A 453 -5.64 -10.61 -26.62
CA ASP A 453 -6.32 -9.44 -27.20
C ASP A 453 -5.39 -8.71 -28.22
N LEU A 454 -4.12 -8.48 -27.87
CA LEU A 454 -3.15 -7.82 -28.75
C LEU A 454 -2.82 -8.66 -29.98
N CYS A 455 -2.64 -9.98 -29.81
CA CYS A 455 -2.36 -10.89 -30.92
C CYS A 455 -3.57 -11.12 -31.83
N LEU A 456 -4.80 -10.98 -31.32
CA LEU A 456 -6.01 -10.95 -32.15
C LEU A 456 -6.08 -9.70 -33.02
N MET A 457 -5.61 -8.54 -32.52
CA MET A 457 -5.58 -7.30 -33.29
C MET A 457 -4.54 -7.34 -34.43
N MET A 458 -3.38 -7.96 -34.20
CA MET A 458 -2.32 -8.10 -35.20
C MET A 458 -1.67 -9.49 -35.15
N PRO A 459 -2.26 -10.51 -35.79
CA PRO A 459 -1.82 -11.90 -35.67
C PRO A 459 -0.46 -12.20 -36.33
N GLU A 460 -0.01 -11.38 -37.28
CA GLU A 460 1.24 -11.61 -38.03
C GLU A 460 2.49 -11.02 -37.36
N MET A 461 2.38 -10.52 -36.14
CA MET A 461 3.53 -10.12 -35.35
C MET A 461 4.41 -11.31 -34.96
N SER A 462 5.74 -11.12 -35.02
CA SER A 462 6.72 -12.15 -34.64
C SER A 462 6.57 -12.62 -33.19
N GLN A 463 6.08 -11.74 -32.34
CA GLN A 463 5.82 -11.93 -30.91
C GLN A 463 4.59 -12.81 -30.63
N CYS A 464 3.72 -13.06 -31.63
CA CYS A 464 2.48 -13.84 -31.47
C CYS A 464 2.64 -15.34 -31.79
N SER A 465 3.85 -15.83 -32.01
CA SER A 465 4.13 -17.24 -32.29
C SER A 465 3.71 -18.20 -31.16
N ALA A 466 3.90 -17.80 -29.90
CA ALA A 466 3.48 -18.61 -28.74
C ALA A 466 1.95 -18.68 -28.61
N TRP A 467 1.26 -17.57 -28.88
CA TRP A 467 -0.21 -17.54 -28.95
C TRP A 467 -0.73 -18.43 -30.08
N LYS A 468 -0.11 -18.40 -31.27
CA LYS A 468 -0.48 -19.30 -32.39
C LYS A 468 -0.35 -20.78 -32.01
N GLN A 469 0.73 -21.17 -31.32
CA GLN A 469 0.93 -22.56 -30.85
C GLN A 469 -0.13 -23.00 -29.84
N MET A 470 -0.47 -22.12 -28.89
CA MET A 470 -1.56 -22.34 -27.94
C MET A 470 -2.91 -22.54 -28.66
N CYS A 471 -3.21 -21.67 -29.62
CA CYS A 471 -4.48 -21.72 -30.35
C CYS A 471 -4.61 -22.89 -31.33
N LEU A 472 -3.50 -23.43 -31.85
CA LEU A 472 -3.50 -24.67 -32.62
C LEU A 472 -3.84 -25.90 -31.76
N ALA A 473 -3.47 -25.88 -30.48
CA ALA A 473 -3.85 -26.93 -29.54
C ALA A 473 -5.31 -26.81 -29.07
N ILE A 474 -5.91 -25.62 -29.19
CA ILE A 474 -7.26 -25.32 -28.66
C ILE A 474 -8.06 -24.40 -29.61
N PRO A 475 -8.49 -24.90 -30.78
CA PRO A 475 -9.06 -24.06 -31.83
C PRO A 475 -10.42 -23.42 -31.50
N ALA A 476 -11.21 -24.02 -30.58
CA ALA A 476 -12.55 -23.55 -30.23
C ALA A 476 -12.60 -22.60 -29.02
N TRP A 477 -11.44 -22.14 -28.52
CA TRP A 477 -11.37 -21.34 -27.30
C TRP A 477 -11.65 -19.84 -27.55
N PRO A 478 -12.35 -19.13 -26.63
CA PRO A 478 -12.64 -17.69 -26.76
C PRO A 478 -11.42 -16.76 -26.91
N LEU A 479 -10.24 -17.21 -26.50
CA LEU A 479 -8.96 -16.47 -26.59
C LEU A 479 -8.28 -16.61 -27.96
N CYS A 480 -8.79 -17.54 -28.78
CA CYS A 480 -8.21 -17.97 -30.06
C CYS A 480 -9.14 -17.72 -31.24
N ALA A 481 -10.44 -17.61 -30.99
CA ALA A 481 -11.42 -17.22 -31.98
C ALA A 481 -11.51 -15.68 -32.06
N ILE A 482 -11.40 -15.13 -33.26
CA ILE A 482 -11.99 -13.82 -33.57
C ILE A 482 -13.47 -14.01 -33.28
N SER A 483 -14.01 -13.35 -32.25
CA SER A 483 -15.44 -13.40 -32.05
C SER A 483 -16.10 -12.89 -33.34
N SER A 484 -16.84 -13.77 -34.00
CA SER A 484 -17.80 -13.39 -35.05
C SER A 484 -18.93 -12.50 -34.49
N GLU A 485 -18.84 -12.11 -33.22
CA GLU A 485 -19.68 -11.17 -32.47
C GLU A 485 -18.84 -10.10 -31.75
N ALA A 486 -17.65 -9.73 -32.26
CA ALA A 486 -17.07 -8.43 -31.89
C ALA A 486 -17.91 -7.32 -32.55
N PRO A 487 -18.34 -6.28 -31.81
CA PRO A 487 -18.96 -5.12 -32.45
C PRO A 487 -17.96 -4.54 -33.46
N ASN A 488 -18.46 -4.03 -34.57
CA ASN A 488 -17.73 -3.38 -35.68
C ASN A 488 -16.87 -2.14 -35.27
N ASP A 489 -16.44 -2.02 -34.01
CA ASP A 489 -15.99 -0.79 -33.36
C ASP A 489 -14.47 -0.74 -33.07
N VAL A 490 -13.69 -1.78 -33.34
CA VAL A 490 -12.23 -1.72 -33.17
C VAL A 490 -11.57 -1.29 -34.48
N VAL A 491 -11.40 0.02 -34.66
CA VAL A 491 -10.70 0.60 -35.82
C VAL A 491 -9.19 0.47 -35.60
N GLN A 492 -8.50 -0.17 -36.54
CA GLN A 492 -7.04 -0.34 -36.48
C GLN A 492 -6.33 0.93 -36.97
N MET A 493 -5.47 1.53 -36.12
CA MET A 493 -4.57 2.59 -36.56
C MET A 493 -3.47 2.01 -37.46
N ARG A 494 -3.23 2.66 -38.61
CA ARG A 494 -2.28 2.24 -39.63
C ARG A 494 -1.18 3.28 -39.79
N MET A 495 0.07 2.84 -39.75
CA MET A 495 1.26 3.71 -39.91
C MET A 495 1.70 3.79 -41.39
N TYR A 496 0.75 3.89 -42.31
CA TYR A 496 0.98 4.06 -43.75
C TYR A 496 -0.18 4.81 -44.39
N PHE A 497 0.06 5.53 -45.48
CA PHE A 497 -1.00 6.27 -46.17
C PHE A 497 -2.11 5.35 -46.65
N HIS A 498 -3.33 5.64 -46.23
CA HIS A 498 -4.50 4.84 -46.58
C HIS A 498 -5.72 5.72 -46.89
N THR A 499 -6.72 5.12 -47.52
CA THR A 499 -7.90 5.79 -48.06
C THR A 499 -9.19 5.28 -47.42
N ASP A 500 -9.09 4.67 -46.24
CA ASP A 500 -10.28 4.21 -45.51
C ASP A 500 -11.06 5.41 -44.98
N TYR A 501 -12.37 5.24 -44.76
CA TYR A 501 -13.23 6.31 -44.25
C TYR A 501 -13.49 6.20 -42.74
N ARG A 502 -13.13 5.08 -42.12
CA ARG A 502 -13.31 4.81 -40.68
C ARG A 502 -11.99 5.01 -39.95
N ASP A 503 -11.76 6.23 -39.48
CA ASP A 503 -10.60 6.60 -38.65
C ASP A 503 -11.01 7.45 -37.46
N TYR A 504 -10.23 7.39 -36.38
CA TYR A 504 -10.37 8.28 -35.24
C TYR A 504 -9.88 9.68 -35.58
N ILE A 505 -10.75 10.70 -35.41
CA ILE A 505 -10.43 12.10 -35.67
C ILE A 505 -10.44 12.86 -34.35
N LEU A 506 -9.27 13.12 -33.76
CA LEU A 506 -9.05 13.81 -32.47
C LEU A 506 -9.63 13.12 -31.21
N PHE A 507 -10.87 12.65 -31.24
CA PHE A 507 -11.60 12.08 -30.11
C PHE A 507 -12.12 10.67 -30.43
N LYS A 508 -12.30 9.86 -29.39
CA LYS A 508 -12.81 8.48 -29.52
C LYS A 508 -14.23 8.44 -30.10
N GLU A 509 -15.02 9.46 -29.83
CA GLU A 509 -16.40 9.61 -30.27
C GLU A 509 -16.50 10.08 -31.72
N TRP A 510 -15.45 10.71 -32.26
CA TRP A 510 -15.44 11.24 -33.62
C TRP A 510 -14.83 10.22 -34.58
N VAL A 511 -15.66 9.25 -34.97
CA VAL A 511 -15.35 8.22 -35.96
C VAL A 511 -16.43 8.22 -37.03
N PRO A 512 -16.11 8.54 -38.29
CA PRO A 512 -17.09 8.48 -39.36
C PRO A 512 -17.53 7.04 -39.62
N LYS A 513 -18.83 6.76 -39.52
CA LYS A 513 -19.39 5.42 -39.78
C LYS A 513 -19.80 5.22 -41.25
N ASP A 514 -20.09 6.33 -41.93
CA ASP A 514 -20.60 6.42 -43.30
C ASP A 514 -19.80 7.44 -44.14
N ASN A 515 -19.87 7.31 -45.47
CA ASN A 515 -19.23 8.25 -46.42
C ASN A 515 -19.71 9.70 -46.26
N THR A 516 -20.97 9.90 -45.86
CA THR A 516 -21.54 11.23 -45.60
C THR A 516 -20.93 11.85 -44.35
N GLN A 517 -20.75 11.07 -43.28
CA GLN A 517 -20.09 11.50 -42.05
C GLN A 517 -18.61 11.81 -42.29
N TYR A 518 -17.95 11.04 -43.18
CA TYR A 518 -16.57 11.30 -43.57
C TYR A 518 -16.45 12.62 -44.33
N ALA A 519 -17.33 12.90 -45.30
CA ALA A 519 -17.35 14.17 -46.02
C ALA A 519 -17.59 15.38 -45.09
N LEU A 520 -18.48 15.25 -44.10
CA LEU A 520 -18.67 16.28 -43.07
C LEU A 520 -17.42 16.47 -42.21
N SER A 521 -16.72 15.39 -41.89
CA SER A 521 -15.48 15.45 -41.12
C SER A 521 -14.36 16.14 -41.91
N VAL A 522 -14.27 15.91 -43.23
CA VAL A 522 -13.38 16.64 -44.14
C VAL A 522 -13.66 18.15 -44.10
N LEU A 523 -14.94 18.57 -44.19
CA LEU A 523 -15.30 19.99 -44.09
C LEU A 523 -14.94 20.60 -42.72
N ALA A 524 -15.12 19.84 -41.64
CA ALA A 524 -14.74 20.27 -40.30
C ALA A 524 -13.22 20.43 -40.16
N VAL A 525 -12.43 19.48 -40.65
CA VAL A 525 -10.96 19.53 -40.63
C VAL A 525 -10.43 20.69 -41.49
N PHE A 526 -11.03 20.93 -42.66
CA PHE A 526 -10.73 22.13 -43.46
C PHE A 526 -10.94 23.42 -42.66
N THR A 527 -12.07 23.53 -41.97
CA THR A 527 -12.41 24.70 -41.15
C THR A 527 -11.43 24.88 -39.98
N ILE A 528 -11.05 23.79 -39.31
CA ILE A 528 -10.05 23.79 -38.24
C ILE A 528 -8.70 24.32 -38.75
N SER A 529 -8.27 23.90 -39.94
CA SER A 529 -7.03 24.37 -40.59
C SER A 529 -7.07 25.86 -40.94
N VAL A 530 -8.21 26.37 -41.45
CA VAL A 530 -8.38 27.81 -41.72
C VAL A 530 -8.39 28.64 -40.43
N ILE A 531 -9.02 28.14 -39.36
CA ILE A 531 -9.03 28.80 -38.04
C ILE A 531 -7.62 28.90 -37.47
N TYR A 532 -6.76 27.89 -37.69
CA TYR A 532 -5.38 27.94 -37.26
C TYR A 532 -4.61 29.14 -37.86
N GLU A 533 -4.77 29.39 -39.17
CA GLU A 533 -4.17 30.55 -39.84
C GLU A 533 -4.78 31.88 -39.36
N PHE A 534 -6.07 31.90 -39.04
CA PHE A 534 -6.72 33.06 -38.44
C PHE A 534 -6.17 33.40 -37.04
N LEU A 535 -5.91 32.40 -36.21
CA LEU A 535 -5.32 32.60 -34.87
C LEU A 535 -3.91 33.19 -34.96
N LYS A 536 -3.08 32.72 -35.91
CA LYS A 536 -1.75 33.31 -36.18
C LYS A 536 -1.86 34.79 -36.55
N MET A 537 -2.86 35.17 -37.35
CA MET A 537 -3.11 36.57 -37.68
C MET A 537 -3.45 37.40 -36.44
N ILE A 538 -4.38 36.94 -35.60
CA ILE A 538 -4.76 37.67 -34.37
C ILE A 538 -3.54 37.92 -33.50
N ARG A 539 -2.71 36.90 -33.30
CA ARG A 539 -1.48 37.05 -32.52
C ARG A 539 -0.53 38.06 -33.14
N SER A 540 -0.30 38.00 -34.45
CA SER A 540 0.57 38.95 -35.15
C SER A 540 0.09 40.40 -34.96
N ILE A 541 -1.22 40.64 -35.03
CA ILE A 541 -1.81 41.97 -34.80
C ILE A 541 -1.67 42.41 -33.33
N ALA A 542 -1.92 41.51 -32.38
CA ALA A 542 -1.81 41.80 -30.96
C ALA A 542 -0.37 42.13 -30.55
N GLU A 543 0.62 41.38 -31.06
CA GLU A 543 2.03 41.65 -30.78
C GLU A 543 2.47 43.02 -31.30
N ARG A 544 2.10 43.41 -32.53
CA ARG A 544 2.37 44.76 -33.04
C ARG A 544 1.75 45.86 -32.18
N ARG A 545 0.59 45.60 -31.57
CA ARG A 545 -0.07 46.56 -30.67
C ARG A 545 0.69 46.66 -29.34
N TRP A 546 1.13 45.53 -28.79
CA TRP A 546 1.89 45.49 -27.54
C TRP A 546 3.28 46.10 -27.69
N GLU A 547 4.00 45.80 -28.77
CA GLU A 547 5.31 46.40 -29.07
C GLU A 547 5.25 47.93 -29.13
N ARG A 548 4.22 48.52 -29.77
CA ARG A 548 4.02 49.97 -29.77
C ARG A 548 3.84 50.55 -28.36
N MET A 549 3.26 49.81 -27.42
CA MET A 549 3.09 50.26 -26.03
C MET A 549 4.38 50.13 -25.18
N TYR A 550 5.32 49.25 -25.56
CA TYR A 550 6.63 49.16 -24.92
C TYR A 550 7.63 50.19 -25.49
N MET A 551 7.57 50.50 -26.78
CA MET A 551 8.45 51.47 -27.45
C MET A 551 8.19 52.94 -27.08
N GLY A 552 7.01 53.27 -26.55
CA GLY A 552 6.69 54.63 -26.07
C GLY A 552 7.43 55.08 -24.80
N TYR A 553 8.36 54.26 -24.29
CA TYR A 553 9.06 54.49 -23.02
C TYR A 553 10.59 54.33 -23.10
N ALA A 554 11.17 54.34 -24.31
CA ALA A 554 12.62 54.48 -24.44
C ALA A 554 12.99 55.95 -24.16
N PRO A 555 13.71 56.28 -23.06
CA PRO A 555 14.16 57.64 -22.85
C PRO A 555 15.17 58.00 -23.95
N ILE A 556 14.91 59.09 -24.66
CA ILE A 556 15.94 59.80 -25.41
C ILE A 556 16.79 60.52 -24.36
N GLY A 557 17.89 59.91 -23.93
CA GLY A 557 18.78 60.55 -22.96
C GLY A 557 19.86 59.65 -22.39
N ASP A 558 21.09 59.90 -22.84
CA ASP A 558 22.39 59.65 -22.23
C ASP A 558 22.71 58.25 -21.65
N GLY A 559 23.34 57.45 -22.51
CA GLY A 559 24.69 56.95 -22.21
C GLY A 559 24.86 55.80 -21.22
N VAL A 560 23.82 55.30 -20.56
CA VAL A 560 23.95 54.16 -19.64
C VAL A 560 23.44 52.88 -20.30
N ARG A 561 24.37 52.01 -20.73
CA ARG A 561 24.10 50.62 -21.14
C ARG A 561 23.71 49.78 -19.92
N GLY A 562 22.52 49.99 -19.40
CA GLY A 562 21.86 49.06 -18.49
C GLY A 562 21.06 48.05 -19.31
N VAL A 563 21.22 46.75 -19.04
CA VAL A 563 20.31 45.71 -19.55
C VAL A 563 18.93 46.00 -18.97
N PHE A 564 18.09 46.67 -19.75
CA PHE A 564 16.74 47.03 -19.31
C PHE A 564 15.85 45.79 -19.39
N PHE A 565 15.55 45.18 -18.24
CA PHE A 565 14.47 44.20 -18.15
C PHE A 565 13.14 44.97 -18.21
N ALA A 566 12.31 44.69 -19.22
CA ALA A 566 10.99 45.29 -19.31
C ALA A 566 10.15 44.85 -18.07
N PRO A 567 9.49 45.77 -17.36
CA PRO A 567 8.67 45.42 -16.20
C PRO A 567 7.45 44.60 -16.62
N PHE A 568 7.10 43.58 -15.82
CA PHE A 568 5.92 42.74 -16.05
C PHE A 568 4.63 43.56 -15.98
N ARG A 569 3.79 43.45 -17.00
CA ARG A 569 2.51 44.14 -17.11
C ARG A 569 1.40 43.13 -17.32
N PHE A 570 0.58 42.93 -16.29
CA PHE A 570 -0.57 42.01 -16.34
C PHE A 570 -1.48 42.21 -17.56
N ALA A 571 -1.72 43.45 -17.98
CA ALA A 571 -2.60 43.77 -19.12
C ALA A 571 -2.03 43.39 -20.50
N VAL A 572 -0.75 43.05 -20.59
CA VAL A 572 -0.06 42.70 -21.85
C VAL A 572 0.47 41.28 -21.79
N ASP A 573 1.19 40.93 -20.73
CA ASP A 573 1.87 39.64 -20.61
C ASP A 573 0.89 38.48 -20.39
N VAL A 574 -0.23 38.69 -19.68
CA VAL A 574 -1.26 37.64 -19.49
C VAL A 574 -2.03 37.36 -20.78
N PRO A 575 -2.60 38.35 -21.49
CA PRO A 575 -3.23 38.10 -22.79
C PRO A 575 -2.27 37.52 -23.84
N ARG A 576 -0.99 37.92 -23.84
CA ARG A 576 0.06 37.35 -24.69
C ARG A 576 0.24 35.85 -24.42
N ALA A 577 0.37 35.46 -23.15
CA ALA A 577 0.51 34.06 -22.76
C ALA A 577 -0.73 33.23 -23.13
N LEU A 578 -1.93 33.79 -22.97
CA LEU A 578 -3.18 33.10 -23.34
C LEU A 578 -3.32 32.87 -24.86
N LEU A 579 -3.00 33.87 -25.69
CA LEU A 579 -3.02 33.69 -27.15
C LEU A 579 -1.97 32.66 -27.61
N GLN A 580 -0.78 32.66 -27.00
CA GLN A 580 0.25 31.65 -27.26
C GLN A 580 -0.24 30.24 -26.92
N PHE A 581 -0.92 30.07 -25.78
CA PHE A 581 -1.45 28.77 -25.37
C PHE A 581 -2.49 28.25 -26.37
N ILE A 582 -3.44 29.10 -26.78
CA ILE A 582 -4.50 28.74 -27.74
C ILE A 582 -3.91 28.36 -29.11
N GLU A 583 -2.95 29.12 -29.62
CA GLU A 583 -2.31 28.83 -30.91
C GLU A 583 -1.59 27.47 -30.91
N VAL A 584 -0.79 27.19 -29.87
CA VAL A 584 -0.05 25.92 -29.76
C VAL A 584 -1.01 24.74 -29.65
N MET A 585 -2.07 24.87 -28.84
CA MET A 585 -3.08 23.83 -28.69
C MET A 585 -3.76 23.51 -30.02
N TRP A 586 -4.12 24.53 -30.80
CA TRP A 586 -4.76 24.34 -32.11
C TRP A 586 -3.81 23.74 -33.15
N GLY A 587 -2.53 24.13 -33.12
CA GLY A 587 -1.48 23.52 -33.95
C GLY A 587 -1.29 22.03 -33.66
N LEU A 588 -1.36 21.63 -32.39
CA LEU A 588 -1.29 20.21 -32.00
C LEU A 588 -2.50 19.40 -32.51
N PHE A 589 -3.70 19.99 -32.55
CA PHE A 589 -4.86 19.31 -33.13
C PHE A 589 -4.69 19.04 -34.62
N VAL A 590 -4.24 20.03 -35.39
CA VAL A 590 -3.97 19.84 -36.84
C VAL A 590 -2.89 18.78 -37.06
N MET A 591 -1.83 18.78 -36.25
CA MET A 591 -0.78 17.76 -36.29
C MET A 591 -1.34 16.36 -35.97
N LEU A 592 -2.15 16.22 -34.92
CA LEU A 592 -2.70 14.93 -34.52
C LEU A 592 -3.60 14.33 -35.61
N ILE A 593 -4.39 15.17 -36.30
CA ILE A 593 -5.19 14.72 -37.46
C ILE A 593 -4.27 14.27 -38.60
N ALA A 594 -3.17 14.97 -38.88
CA ALA A 594 -2.23 14.56 -39.93
C ALA A 594 -1.55 13.20 -39.63
N MET A 595 -1.38 12.87 -38.34
CA MET A 595 -0.81 11.59 -37.88
C MET A 595 -1.77 10.40 -38.04
N THR A 596 -3.01 10.61 -38.51
CA THR A 596 -3.91 9.51 -38.88
C THR A 596 -3.52 8.82 -40.18
N TYR A 597 -2.59 9.38 -40.96
CA TYR A 597 -2.16 8.88 -42.28
C TYR A 597 -3.30 8.71 -43.30
N ASN A 598 -4.48 9.25 -43.03
CA ASN A 598 -5.58 9.28 -43.99
C ASN A 598 -5.30 10.33 -45.08
N VAL A 599 -5.18 9.88 -46.33
CA VAL A 599 -4.81 10.74 -47.46
C VAL A 599 -5.79 11.90 -47.63
N GLY A 600 -7.10 11.66 -47.46
CA GLY A 600 -8.12 12.68 -47.63
C GLY A 600 -8.03 13.78 -46.56
N LEU A 601 -7.78 13.41 -45.31
CA LEU A 601 -7.65 14.38 -44.21
C LEU A 601 -6.36 15.20 -44.33
N VAL A 602 -5.23 14.57 -44.68
CA VAL A 602 -3.93 15.26 -44.85
C VAL A 602 -3.98 16.27 -45.99
N VAL A 603 -4.53 15.89 -47.15
CA VAL A 603 -4.70 16.81 -48.28
C VAL A 603 -5.60 17.98 -47.89
N THR A 604 -6.68 17.71 -47.16
CA THR A 604 -7.62 18.73 -46.69
C THR A 604 -6.98 19.73 -45.75
N ILE A 605 -6.10 19.29 -44.85
CA ILE A 605 -5.31 20.18 -43.99
C ILE A 605 -4.45 21.12 -44.84
N GLY A 606 -3.73 20.57 -45.83
CA GLY A 606 -2.87 21.34 -46.73
C GLY A 606 -3.66 22.38 -47.54
N VAL A 607 -4.81 22.00 -48.08
CA VAL A 607 -5.71 22.92 -48.79
C VAL A 607 -6.25 24.00 -47.86
N GLY A 608 -6.66 23.64 -46.64
CA GLY A 608 -7.11 24.61 -45.62
C GLY A 608 -6.02 25.61 -45.24
N ALA A 609 -4.77 25.17 -45.09
CA ALA A 609 -3.64 26.03 -44.77
C ALA A 609 -3.31 26.99 -45.92
N ALA A 610 -3.38 26.51 -47.17
CA ALA A 610 -3.20 27.35 -48.36
C ALA A 610 -4.29 28.44 -48.44
N VAL A 611 -5.56 28.06 -48.26
CA VAL A 611 -6.68 29.01 -48.25
C VAL A 611 -6.57 30.00 -47.08
N GLY A 612 -6.25 29.53 -45.87
CA GLY A 612 -6.04 30.40 -44.71
C GLY A 612 -4.92 31.41 -44.94
N THR A 613 -3.81 30.99 -45.55
CA THR A 613 -2.70 31.88 -45.92
C THR A 613 -3.13 32.91 -46.97
N LEU A 614 -3.95 32.55 -47.95
CA LEU A 614 -4.49 33.49 -48.93
C LEU A 614 -5.40 34.55 -48.28
N LEU A 615 -6.21 34.17 -47.30
CA LEU A 615 -7.13 35.07 -46.60
C LEU A 615 -6.39 36.04 -45.65
N PHE A 616 -5.49 35.49 -44.84
CA PHE A 616 -4.93 36.16 -43.66
C PHE A 616 -3.42 36.50 -43.78
N GLY A 617 -2.70 35.91 -44.73
CA GLY A 617 -1.23 36.00 -44.85
C GLY A 617 -0.69 37.42 -45.05
N ARG A 618 -1.51 38.34 -45.60
CA ARG A 618 -1.14 39.76 -45.72
C ARG A 618 -0.97 40.47 -44.37
N TYR A 619 -1.63 39.98 -43.32
CA TYR A 619 -1.60 40.56 -41.98
C TYR A 619 -0.54 39.92 -41.08
N THR A 620 -0.02 38.74 -41.45
CA THR A 620 0.98 38.00 -40.67
C THR A 620 2.42 38.41 -40.96
N LYS A 621 2.69 39.34 -41.90
CA LYS A 621 4.05 39.83 -42.21
C LYS A 621 4.78 40.34 -40.98
N TYR A 622 5.61 39.49 -40.39
CA TYR A 622 6.59 39.85 -39.37
C TYR A 622 7.65 40.69 -40.07
N ASP A 623 7.77 41.99 -39.75
CA ASP A 623 9.00 42.71 -40.07
C ASP A 623 10.06 42.08 -39.18
N ALA A 624 10.79 41.10 -39.74
CA ALA A 624 12.08 40.73 -39.19
C ALA A 624 12.85 42.02 -38.99
N ARG A 625 13.30 42.27 -37.75
CA ARG A 625 14.15 43.42 -37.40
C ARG A 625 15.06 43.74 -38.59
N PRO A 626 15.13 44.99 -39.08
CA PRO A 626 16.16 45.32 -40.05
C PRO A 626 17.48 44.93 -39.39
N ASN A 627 18.27 44.16 -40.14
CA ASN A 627 19.62 43.78 -39.78
C ASN A 627 20.27 44.94 -39.05
N SER A 628 20.93 44.65 -37.94
CA SER A 628 22.04 45.45 -37.45
C SER A 628 23.07 45.55 -38.57
N ALA A 629 22.83 46.47 -39.49
CA ALA A 629 23.76 46.93 -40.48
C ALA A 629 24.65 47.96 -39.79
N CYS A 630 25.96 47.72 -39.90
CA CYS A 630 27.05 48.69 -39.85
C CYS A 630 26.67 50.14 -39.46
N HIS A 631 27.13 50.60 -38.31
CA HIS A 631 28.13 51.67 -38.17
C HIS A 631 28.54 51.86 -36.71
#